data_AF-A0A101IHA4-F1
#
_entry.id   AF-A0A101IHA4-F1
#
_cell.length_a   1.000
_cell.length_b   1.000
_cell.length_c   1.000
_cell.angle_alpha   90.00
_cell.angle_beta   90.00
_cell.angle_gamma   90.00
#
_symmetry.space_group_name_H-M   'P 1'
#
loop_
_entity.id
_entity.type
_entity.pdbx_description
1 polymer ?
#
loop_
_entity_poly.entity_id
_entity_poly.type
_entity_poly.pdbx_seq_one_letter_code
_entity_poly.pdbx_strand_id
1 'polypeptide(L)'
;MKRGDVVDPSTKPLQIKRKAGGRKLDQARIEAELNLMLLNIVEIKEAIRDGVEGLREEGKLTMEFEKMVQNVIRDVDGWTDQCTATAEAPPVLLRRMQVQVERLNRIERIIEEMRRQKSG
;
A
#
# COMPACT_ATOMS: atom_id res chain seq x y z
N MET A 1 -14.38 26.31 67.13
CA MET A 1 -12.90 26.36 66.97
C MET A 1 -12.46 25.01 66.41
N LYS A 2 -12.18 24.94 65.10
CA LYS A 2 -10.86 24.87 64.41
C LYS A 2 -10.18 23.48 64.47
N ARG A 3 -10.21 22.76 63.34
CA ARG A 3 -9.09 22.38 62.44
C ARG A 3 -8.39 21.08 62.87
N GLY A 4 -8.14 20.10 62.00
CA GLY A 4 -8.35 20.04 60.56
C GLY A 4 -7.99 18.67 60.02
N ASP A 5 -8.56 18.37 58.86
CA ASP A 5 -8.20 17.28 57.97
C ASP A 5 -6.70 17.30 57.69
N VAL A 6 -5.99 16.26 58.11
CA VAL A 6 -4.63 15.98 57.65
C VAL A 6 -4.76 15.00 56.49
N VAL A 7 -5.06 15.56 55.31
CA VAL A 7 -4.82 14.88 54.03
C VAL A 7 -3.32 14.92 53.78
N ASP A 8 -2.68 13.76 53.77
CA ASP A 8 -1.28 13.60 53.39
C ASP A 8 -1.08 14.06 51.93
N PRO A 9 -0.26 15.09 51.66
CA PRO A 9 -0.07 15.62 50.31
C PRO A 9 1.00 14.86 49.49
N SER A 10 1.48 13.69 49.93
CA SER A 10 2.57 12.98 49.23
C SER A 10 2.12 12.04 48.12
N THR A 11 0.83 12.03 47.77
CA THR A 11 0.37 11.32 46.56
C THR A 11 0.69 12.17 45.35
N LYS A 12 1.92 12.05 44.84
CA LYS A 12 2.29 12.62 43.54
C LYS A 12 1.26 12.14 42.51
N PRO A 13 0.52 13.02 41.82
CA PRO A 13 -0.31 12.58 40.73
C PRO A 13 0.59 11.95 39.68
N LEU A 14 0.32 10.69 39.36
CA LEU A 14 0.89 9.98 38.23
C LEU A 14 0.76 10.88 36.99
N GLN A 15 1.87 11.53 36.61
CA GLN A 15 1.97 12.17 35.31
C GLN A 15 2.00 11.06 34.25
N ILE A 16 0.84 10.55 33.89
CA ILE A 16 0.65 9.85 32.61
C ILE A 16 0.73 10.94 31.55
N LYS A 17 1.96 11.34 31.20
CA LYS A 17 2.23 12.22 30.06
C LYS A 17 1.75 11.50 28.81
N ARG A 18 0.59 11.95 28.34
CA ARG A 18 0.00 11.85 26.99
C ARG A 18 0.96 11.29 25.92
N LYS A 19 0.98 9.96 25.73
CA LYS A 19 1.41 9.29 24.48
C LYS A 19 0.26 9.06 23.49
N ALA A 20 -0.79 9.88 23.56
CA ALA A 20 -1.94 9.79 22.66
C ALA A 20 -1.73 10.59 21.36
N GLY A 21 -0.94 11.67 21.38
CA GLY A 21 -0.70 12.52 20.21
C GLY A 21 0.18 11.88 19.15
N GLY A 22 1.24 11.15 19.54
CA GLY A 22 2.17 10.52 18.60
C GLY A 22 1.58 9.34 17.83
N ARG A 23 0.71 8.54 18.47
CA ARG A 23 0.07 7.36 17.84
C ARG A 23 -0.96 7.74 16.76
N LYS A 24 -1.70 8.83 16.95
CA LYS A 24 -2.67 9.31 15.96
C LYS A 24 -1.98 9.93 14.74
N LEU A 25 -0.88 10.64 14.94
CA LEU A 25 -0.09 11.20 13.84
C LEU A 25 0.58 10.10 13.01
N ASP A 26 1.10 9.06 13.68
CA ASP A 26 1.69 7.89 13.03
C ASP A 26 0.65 7.10 12.23
N GLN A 27 -0.55 6.90 12.78
CA GLN A 27 -1.64 6.24 12.08
C GLN A 27 -2.11 7.03 10.84
N ALA A 28 -2.35 8.34 10.97
CA ALA A 28 -2.77 9.17 9.84
C ALA A 28 -1.73 9.20 8.71
N ARG A 29 -0.44 9.17 9.07
CA ARG A 29 0.65 9.06 8.09
C ARG A 29 0.62 7.71 7.38
N ILE A 30 0.44 6.61 8.10
CA ILE A 30 0.37 5.26 7.50
C ILE A 30 -0.83 5.13 6.56
N GLU A 31 -1.98 5.68 6.95
CA GLU A 31 -3.17 5.72 6.09
C GLU A 31 -2.94 6.56 4.83
N ALA A 32 -2.24 7.70 4.94
CA ALA A 32 -1.85 8.50 3.79
C ALA A 32 -0.88 7.75 2.86
N GLU A 33 0.13 7.07 3.41
CA GLU A 33 1.06 6.24 2.64
C GLU A 33 0.33 5.07 1.95
N LEU A 34 -0.67 4.46 2.59
CA LEU A 34 -1.49 3.41 2.00
C LEU A 34 -2.31 3.96 0.81
N ASN A 35 -2.95 5.11 0.98
CA ASN A 35 -3.72 5.74 -0.10
C ASN A 35 -2.85 6.09 -1.31
N LEU A 36 -1.67 6.67 -1.09
CA LEU A 36 -0.71 6.94 -2.17
C LEU A 36 -0.29 5.66 -2.89
N MET A 37 -0.16 4.57 -2.16
CA MET A 37 0.22 3.30 -2.76
C MET A 37 -0.89 2.64 -3.56
N LEU A 38 -2.15 2.77 -3.11
CA LEU A 38 -3.30 2.35 -3.90
C LEU A 38 -3.41 3.14 -5.21
N LEU A 39 -3.14 4.46 -5.18
CA LEU A 39 -3.07 5.27 -6.40
C LEU A 39 -1.94 4.80 -7.33
N ASN A 40 -0.75 4.58 -6.79
CA ASN A 40 0.38 4.07 -7.57
C ASN A 40 0.09 2.71 -8.23
N ILE A 41 -0.63 1.81 -7.53
CA ILE A 41 -1.07 0.54 -8.10
C ILE A 41 -1.96 0.76 -9.32
N VAL A 42 -2.89 1.71 -9.27
CA VAL A 42 -3.77 2.04 -10.41
C VAL A 42 -2.94 2.53 -11.59
N GLU A 43 -2.00 3.45 -11.35
CA GLU A 43 -1.13 4.00 -12.40
C GLU A 43 -0.29 2.92 -13.08
N ILE A 44 0.38 2.05 -12.31
CA ILE A 44 1.19 0.96 -12.87
C ILE A 44 0.33 -0.04 -13.64
N LYS A 45 -0.89 -0.32 -13.16
CA LYS A 45 -1.81 -1.21 -13.87
C LYS A 45 -2.22 -0.67 -15.23
N GLU A 46 -2.47 0.64 -15.35
CA GLU A 46 -2.75 1.25 -16.65
C GLU A 46 -1.52 1.16 -17.57
N ALA A 47 -0.33 1.49 -17.07
CA ALA A 47 0.90 1.35 -17.85
C ALA A 47 1.14 -0.08 -18.35
N ILE A 48 0.85 -1.09 -17.52
CA ILE A 48 0.90 -2.50 -17.90
C ILE A 48 -0.15 -2.82 -18.97
N ARG A 49 -1.39 -2.33 -18.83
CA ARG A 49 -2.45 -2.55 -19.83
C ARG A 49 -2.07 -1.98 -21.19
N ASP A 50 -1.64 -0.72 -21.21
CA ASP A 50 -1.20 -0.02 -22.42
C ASP A 50 0.00 -0.74 -23.05
N GLY A 51 0.95 -1.18 -22.21
CA GLY A 51 2.12 -1.90 -22.67
C GLY A 51 1.81 -3.30 -23.23
N VAL A 52 0.87 -4.03 -22.64
CA VAL A 52 0.37 -5.31 -23.17
C VAL A 52 -0.35 -5.10 -24.50
N GLU A 53 -1.19 -4.06 -24.63
CA GLU A 53 -1.84 -3.72 -25.89
C GLU A 53 -0.81 -3.42 -26.98
N GLY A 54 0.18 -2.58 -26.68
CA GLY A 54 1.26 -2.28 -27.62
C GLY A 54 2.02 -3.54 -28.05
N LEU A 55 2.33 -4.46 -27.13
CA LEU A 55 2.94 -5.75 -27.49
C LEU A 55 2.03 -6.61 -28.37
N ARG A 56 0.71 -6.54 -28.18
CA ARG A 56 -0.28 -7.27 -29.00
C ARG A 56 -0.29 -6.72 -30.42
N GLU A 57 -0.40 -5.40 -30.57
CA GLU A 57 -0.38 -4.71 -31.86
C GLU A 57 0.93 -4.95 -32.63
N GLU A 58 2.06 -4.99 -31.92
CA GLU A 58 3.38 -5.30 -32.48
C GLU A 58 3.58 -6.79 -32.79
N GLY A 59 2.61 -7.66 -32.47
CA GLY A 59 2.71 -9.13 -32.68
C GLY A 59 3.76 -9.82 -31.80
N LYS A 60 4.17 -9.17 -30.69
CA LYS A 60 5.18 -9.64 -29.74
C LYS A 60 4.59 -10.32 -28.50
N LEU A 61 3.30 -10.15 -28.27
CA LEU A 61 2.61 -10.70 -27.11
C LEU A 61 2.39 -12.20 -27.26
N THR A 62 2.92 -12.98 -26.32
CA THR A 62 2.60 -14.41 -26.22
C THR A 62 1.37 -14.61 -25.33
N MET A 63 0.57 -15.64 -25.65
CA MET A 63 -0.62 -15.98 -24.86
C MET A 63 -0.27 -16.32 -23.40
N GLU A 64 0.86 -16.97 -23.16
CA GLU A 64 1.32 -17.33 -21.82
C GLU A 64 1.63 -16.08 -20.99
N PHE A 65 2.33 -15.11 -21.58
CA PHE A 65 2.66 -13.85 -20.92
C PHE A 65 1.40 -13.03 -20.63
N GLU A 66 0.50 -12.92 -21.60
CA GLU A 66 -0.78 -12.22 -21.42
C GLU A 66 -1.59 -12.82 -20.26
N LYS A 67 -1.71 -14.16 -20.21
CA LYS A 67 -2.40 -14.86 -19.12
C LYS A 67 -1.73 -14.64 -17.77
N MET A 68 -0.40 -14.63 -17.73
CA MET A 68 0.37 -14.33 -16.52
C MET A 68 0.06 -12.92 -16.00
N VAL A 69 0.08 -11.91 -16.89
CA VAL A 69 -0.25 -10.52 -16.53
C VAL A 69 -1.69 -10.41 -16.02
N GLN A 70 -2.66 -11.01 -16.71
CA GLN A 70 -4.06 -11.00 -16.29
C GLN A 70 -4.25 -11.62 -14.90
N ASN A 71 -3.58 -12.75 -14.61
CA ASN A 71 -3.64 -13.38 -13.29
C ASN A 71 -3.06 -12.47 -12.21
N VAL A 72 -1.92 -11.81 -12.48
CA VAL A 72 -1.31 -10.90 -11.50
C VAL A 72 -2.21 -9.69 -11.24
N ILE A 73 -2.79 -9.08 -12.28
CA ILE A 73 -3.71 -7.96 -12.12
C ILE A 73 -4.91 -8.38 -11.27
N ARG A 74 -5.52 -9.53 -11.56
CA ARG A 74 -6.65 -10.06 -10.79
C ARG A 74 -6.28 -10.32 -9.32
N ASP A 75 -5.10 -10.89 -9.05
CA ASP A 75 -4.63 -11.10 -7.69
C ASP A 75 -4.49 -9.76 -6.95
N VAL A 76 -3.90 -8.74 -7.60
CA VAL A 76 -3.74 -7.41 -7.02
C VAL A 76 -5.10 -6.76 -6.75
N ASP A 77 -6.07 -6.91 -7.65
CA ASP A 77 -7.43 -6.40 -7.45
C ASP A 77 -8.09 -7.00 -6.21
N GLY A 78 -7.95 -8.31 -6.00
CA GLY A 78 -8.43 -8.95 -4.78
C GLY A 78 -7.78 -8.41 -3.51
N TRP A 79 -6.52 -7.95 -3.58
CA TRP A 79 -5.83 -7.32 -2.46
C TRP A 79 -6.20 -5.85 -2.26
N THR A 80 -6.45 -5.10 -3.33
CA THR A 80 -6.90 -3.69 -3.21
C THR A 80 -8.32 -3.62 -2.67
N ASP A 81 -9.20 -4.55 -3.05
CA ASP A 81 -10.55 -4.65 -2.52
C ASP A 81 -10.53 -4.86 -1.00
N GLN A 82 -9.61 -5.69 -0.51
CA GLN A 82 -9.40 -5.89 0.93
C GLN A 82 -8.96 -4.60 1.65
N CYS A 83 -8.25 -3.69 1.01
CA CYS A 83 -7.89 -2.42 1.63
C CYS A 83 -9.12 -1.52 1.89
N THR A 84 -10.21 -1.73 1.15
CA THR A 84 -11.48 -1.01 1.32
C THR A 84 -12.50 -1.75 2.18
N ALA A 85 -12.34 -3.07 2.36
CA ALA A 85 -13.32 -3.94 3.00
C ALA A 85 -12.91 -4.47 4.40
N THR A 86 -11.65 -4.35 4.83
CA THR A 86 -11.12 -5.15 5.95
C THR A 86 -11.07 -4.46 7.33
N ALA A 87 -11.07 -5.31 8.36
CA ALA A 87 -10.76 -4.99 9.76
C ALA A 87 -9.24 -5.13 10.09
N GLU A 88 -8.38 -5.27 9.07
CA GLU A 88 -6.92 -5.36 9.28
C GLU A 88 -6.31 -3.99 9.61
N ALA A 89 -5.24 -3.99 10.40
CA ALA A 89 -4.56 -2.77 10.78
C ALA A 89 -3.85 -2.12 9.57
N PRO A 90 -3.95 -0.80 9.36
CA PRO A 90 -3.32 -0.09 8.23
C PRO A 90 -1.85 -0.42 7.95
N PRO A 91 -0.95 -0.64 8.94
CA PRO A 91 0.44 -1.00 8.66
C PRO A 91 0.60 -2.36 7.95
N VAL A 92 -0.29 -3.32 8.22
CA VAL A 92 -0.27 -4.65 7.60
C VAL A 92 -0.70 -4.53 6.14
N LEU A 93 -1.77 -3.78 5.89
CA LEU A 93 -2.26 -3.48 4.55
C LEU A 93 -1.20 -2.74 3.73
N LEU A 94 -0.54 -1.73 4.33
CA LEU A 94 0.56 -0.99 3.72
C LEU A 94 1.67 -1.93 3.26
N ARG A 95 2.14 -2.82 4.15
CA ARG A 95 3.21 -3.76 3.81
C ARG A 95 2.80 -4.71 2.68
N ARG A 96 1.56 -5.20 2.67
CA ARG A 96 1.05 -6.04 1.58
C ARG A 96 0.99 -5.29 0.25
N MET A 97 0.53 -4.03 0.25
CA MET A 97 0.47 -3.23 -0.96
C MET A 97 1.86 -2.91 -1.53
N GLN A 98 2.88 -2.71 -0.69
CA GLN A 98 4.28 -2.57 -1.16
C GLN A 98 4.73 -3.79 -1.98
N VAL A 99 4.39 -5.00 -1.52
CA VAL A 99 4.73 -6.24 -2.23
C VAL A 99 4.00 -6.31 -3.58
N GLN A 100 2.74 -5.90 -3.64
CA GLN A 100 1.99 -5.88 -4.90
C GLN A 100 2.56 -4.86 -5.89
N VAL A 101 2.94 -3.67 -5.42
CA VAL A 101 3.63 -2.66 -6.25
C VAL A 101 4.93 -3.22 -6.84
N GLU A 102 5.76 -3.88 -6.03
CA GLU A 102 6.99 -4.50 -6.53
C GLU A 102 6.72 -5.58 -7.59
N ARG A 103 5.65 -6.36 -7.43
CA ARG A 103 5.23 -7.39 -8.39
C ARG A 103 4.80 -6.75 -9.71
N LEU A 104 4.01 -5.68 -9.67
CA LEU A 104 3.58 -4.94 -10.86
C LEU A 104 4.77 -4.25 -11.56
N ASN A 105 5.65 -3.58 -10.82
CA ASN A 105 6.86 -2.96 -11.37
C ASN A 105 7.81 -3.95 -12.05
N ARG A 106 7.79 -5.24 -11.68
CA ARG A 106 8.54 -6.27 -12.41
C ARG A 106 7.90 -6.55 -13.77
N ILE A 107 6.58 -6.61 -13.84
CA ILE A 107 5.85 -6.84 -15.10
C ILE A 107 6.04 -5.67 -16.05
N GLU A 108 5.86 -4.44 -15.56
CA GLU A 108 6.07 -3.23 -16.36
C GLU A 108 7.46 -3.20 -16.98
N ARG A 109 8.51 -3.51 -16.20
CA ARG A 109 9.88 -3.61 -16.72
C ARG A 109 10.05 -4.69 -17.79
N ILE A 110 9.45 -5.87 -17.61
CA ILE A 110 9.51 -6.93 -18.63
C ILE A 110 8.84 -6.46 -19.93
N ILE A 111 7.71 -5.77 -19.83
CA ILE A 111 7.02 -5.21 -20.99
C ILE A 111 7.92 -4.19 -21.70
N GLU A 112 8.52 -3.26 -20.96
CA GLU A 112 9.46 -2.29 -21.54
C GLU A 112 10.65 -2.97 -22.23
N GLU A 113 11.24 -4.00 -21.61
CA GLU A 113 12.34 -4.76 -22.19
C GLU A 113 11.93 -5.45 -23.50
N MET A 114 10.75 -6.10 -23.53
CA MET A 114 10.21 -6.73 -24.73
C MET A 114 9.99 -5.72 -25.87
N ARG A 115 9.57 -4.50 -25.55
CA ARG A 115 9.42 -3.43 -26.55
C ARG A 115 10.77 -2.98 -27.10
N ARG A 116 11.80 -2.84 -26.25
CA ARG A 116 13.15 -2.35 -26.62
C ARG A 116 13.99 -3.34 -27.43
N GLN A 117 13.79 -4.65 -27.28
CA GLN A 117 14.62 -5.71 -27.89
C GLN A 117 14.68 -5.72 -29.44
N LYS A 118 14.06 -4.78 -30.15
CA LYS A 118 14.15 -4.70 -31.61
C LYS A 118 14.32 -3.31 -32.23
N SER A 119 14.71 -2.31 -31.44
CA SER A 119 15.19 -1.04 -32.00
C SER A 119 16.66 -1.09 -32.46
N GLY A 120 17.24 -2.30 -32.57
CA GLY A 120 18.61 -2.56 -33.04
C GLY A 120 18.63 -3.58 -34.15
#